data_AF-A0A2P4P982-F1
#
_entry.id   AF-A0A2P4P982-F1
#
_cell.length_a   1.000
_cell.length_b   1.000
_cell.length_c   1.000
_cell.angle_alpha   90.00
_cell.angle_beta   90.00
_cell.angle_gamma   90.00
#
_symmetry.space_group_name_H-M   'P 1'
#
loop_
_entity.id
_entity.type
_entity.pdbx_description
1 polymer ?
#
loop_
_entity_poly.entity_id
_entity_poly.type
_entity_poly.pdbx_seq_one_letter_code
_entity_poly.pdbx_strand_id
1 'polypeptide(L)'
;MSPSLSYFYPESITECQRFWVYLRKLNFLNPMETKTDFKSLGGESKLSDQLKNFSNLAKKARQEYIIEVFYKKSSVLSFLPIPITQQEAMVESIHKQCYGIGSKRKSKLLAILQEVRNLQSVDNELDDIDVV
;
A
#
# COMPACT_ATOMS: atom_id res chain seq x y z
N MET A 1 -13.14 38.58 10.73
CA MET A 1 -13.17 37.61 9.60
C MET A 1 -11.82 36.93 9.56
N SER A 2 -11.78 35.66 9.91
CA SER A 2 -10.53 34.87 9.93
C SER A 2 -10.39 34.16 8.58
N PRO A 3 -9.22 34.18 7.92
CA PRO A 3 -9.05 33.44 6.67
C PRO A 3 -9.06 31.94 6.97
N SER A 4 -9.95 31.21 6.31
CA SER A 4 -9.99 29.75 6.31
C SER A 4 -8.72 29.19 5.66
N LEU A 5 -7.91 28.44 6.43
CA LEU A 5 -6.88 27.54 5.90
C LEU A 5 -7.56 26.52 4.99
N SER A 6 -7.48 26.74 3.69
CA SER A 6 -8.18 25.96 2.67
C SER A 6 -7.14 25.46 1.67
N TYR A 7 -6.90 24.15 1.73
CA TYR A 7 -6.20 23.28 0.77
C TYR A 7 -4.67 23.42 0.62
N PHE A 8 -3.93 22.88 1.59
CA PHE A 8 -2.69 22.14 1.27
C PHE A 8 -3.02 20.64 1.37
N TYR A 9 -3.79 20.13 0.41
CA TYR A 9 -3.85 18.70 0.17
C TYR A 9 -2.53 18.33 -0.52
N PRO A 10 -1.82 17.27 -0.12
CA PRO A 10 -0.44 17.08 -0.54
C PRO A 10 -0.40 16.73 -2.03
N GLU A 11 -0.09 17.72 -2.86
CA GLU A 11 0.18 17.60 -4.29
C GLU A 11 1.07 16.37 -4.57
N SER A 12 2.03 16.11 -3.68
CA SER A 12 2.98 14.99 -3.75
C SER A 12 2.31 13.62 -3.68
N ILE A 13 1.29 13.40 -2.84
CA ILE A 13 0.61 12.09 -2.75
C ILE A 13 -0.19 11.84 -4.02
N THR A 14 -0.92 12.86 -4.47
CA THR A 14 -1.77 12.76 -5.66
C THR A 14 -0.92 12.58 -6.92
N GLU A 15 0.20 13.31 -7.03
CA GLU A 15 1.16 13.19 -8.12
C GLU A 15 1.89 11.84 -8.08
N CYS A 16 2.26 11.36 -6.90
CA CYS A 16 2.81 10.02 -6.72
C CYS A 16 1.83 8.96 -7.22
N GLN A 17 0.55 9.05 -6.83
CA GLN A 17 -0.49 8.13 -7.31
C GLN A 17 -0.66 8.18 -8.83
N ARG A 18 -0.67 9.38 -9.43
CA ARG A 18 -0.72 9.57 -10.89
C ARG A 18 0.47 8.91 -11.58
N PHE A 19 1.67 9.11 -11.04
CA PHE A 19 2.88 8.48 -11.53
C PHE A 19 2.82 6.94 -11.45
N TRP A 20 2.36 6.37 -10.33
CA TRP A 20 2.16 4.92 -10.19
C TRP A 20 1.13 4.34 -11.16
N VAL A 21 0.05 5.09 -11.44
CA VAL A 21 -0.94 4.70 -12.44
C VAL A 21 -0.33 4.73 -13.84
N TYR A 22 0.47 5.76 -14.15
CA TYR A 22 1.18 5.88 -15.41
C TYR A 22 2.18 4.73 -15.63
N LEU A 23 3.00 4.39 -14.63
CA LEU A 23 3.93 3.26 -14.69
C LEU A 23 3.22 1.92 -14.96
N ARG A 24 2.05 1.70 -14.34
CA ARG A 24 1.24 0.50 -14.58
C ARG A 24 0.70 0.45 -16.01
N LYS A 25 0.23 1.57 -16.56
CA LYS A 25 -0.22 1.65 -17.96
C LYS A 25 0.88 1.29 -18.96
N LEU A 26 2.13 1.63 -18.64
CA LEU A 26 3.28 1.31 -19.47
C LEU A 26 3.83 -0.11 -19.25
N ASN A 27 3.14 -0.97 -18.48
CA ASN A 27 3.57 -2.32 -18.12
C ASN A 27 4.97 -2.40 -17.47
N PHE A 28 5.53 -1.27 -16.99
CA PHE A 28 6.84 -1.22 -16.31
C PHE A 28 6.88 -2.07 -15.04
N LEU A 29 5.72 -2.26 -14.40
CA LEU A 29 5.59 -3.03 -13.16
C LEU A 29 4.99 -4.43 -13.39
N ASN A 30 4.75 -4.83 -14.65
CA ASN A 30 4.16 -6.12 -14.95
C ASN A 30 5.27 -7.18 -15.13
N PRO A 31 5.41 -8.17 -14.21
CA PRO A 31 6.48 -9.16 -14.31
C PRO A 31 6.26 -10.19 -15.43
N MET A 32 5.09 -10.22 -16.07
CA MET A 32 4.70 -11.25 -17.03
C MET A 32 5.09 -10.94 -18.48
N GLU A 33 5.53 -9.72 -18.78
CA GLU A 33 6.07 -9.40 -20.11
C GLU A 33 7.55 -9.79 -20.18
N THR A 34 7.84 -10.88 -20.90
CA THR A 34 9.19 -11.38 -21.20
C THR A 34 9.96 -10.51 -22.19
N LYS A 35 9.49 -9.28 -22.48
CA LYS A 35 10.18 -8.37 -23.40
C LYS A 35 11.38 -7.73 -22.70
N THR A 36 12.53 -8.33 -22.94
CA THR A 36 13.87 -8.03 -22.42
C THR A 36 14.49 -6.69 -22.87
N ASP A 37 13.69 -5.78 -23.42
CA ASP A 37 14.17 -4.50 -23.92
C ASP A 37 14.06 -3.45 -22.81
N PHE A 38 15.15 -3.31 -22.05
CA PHE A 38 15.32 -2.24 -21.05
C PHE A 38 15.43 -0.88 -21.75
N LYS A 39 14.29 -0.25 -22.06
CA LYS A 39 14.20 1.11 -22.60
C LYS A 39 13.76 2.09 -21.50
N SER A 40 14.10 3.37 -21.65
CA SER A 40 13.57 4.43 -20.80
C SER A 40 12.05 4.57 -20.95
N LEU A 41 11.41 5.28 -20.02
CA LEU A 41 9.96 5.55 -20.03
C LEU A 41 9.47 6.20 -21.34
N GLY A 42 10.32 7.02 -21.99
CA GLY A 42 10.04 7.62 -23.29
C GLY A 42 10.30 6.69 -24.48
N GLY A 43 10.90 5.52 -24.28
CA GLY A 43 11.26 4.59 -25.35
C GLY A 43 12.43 5.04 -26.25
N GLU A 44 12.91 6.27 -26.05
CA GLU A 44 13.92 6.94 -26.88
C GLU A 44 15.36 6.50 -26.56
N SER A 45 15.60 5.98 -25.35
CA SER A 45 16.94 5.59 -24.92
C SER A 45 16.99 4.14 -24.43
N LYS A 46 18.00 3.41 -24.90
CA LYS A 46 18.33 2.06 -24.42
C LYS A 46 19.14 2.17 -23.14
N LEU A 47 18.70 1.48 -22.09
CA LEU A 47 19.40 1.48 -20.81
C LEU A 47 20.71 0.70 -20.91
N SER A 48 21.71 1.10 -20.11
CA SER A 48 23.04 0.48 -20.15
C SER A 48 23.01 -0.97 -19.67
N ASP A 49 23.94 -1.79 -20.16
CA ASP A 49 24.10 -3.16 -19.68
C ASP A 49 24.47 -3.23 -18.20
N GLN A 50 25.10 -2.19 -17.65
CA GLN A 50 25.35 -2.06 -16.21
C GLN A 50 24.05 -2.00 -15.40
N LEU A 51 23.01 -1.35 -15.91
CA LEU A 51 21.72 -1.24 -15.23
C LEU A 51 20.98 -2.59 -15.19
N LYS A 52 21.24 -3.51 -16.14
CA LYS A 52 20.69 -4.87 -16.11
C LYS A 52 21.05 -5.60 -14.81
N ASN A 53 22.24 -5.33 -14.26
CA ASN A 53 22.74 -5.95 -13.04
C ASN A 53 22.37 -5.19 -11.76
N PHE A 54 21.84 -3.97 -11.88
CA PHE A 54 21.49 -3.14 -10.72
C PHE A 54 20.47 -3.84 -9.81
N SER A 55 19.42 -4.44 -10.38
CA SER A 55 18.40 -5.17 -9.61
C SER A 55 19.01 -6.31 -8.80
N ASN A 56 19.98 -7.04 -9.35
CA ASN A 56 20.67 -8.12 -8.65
C ASN A 56 21.57 -7.59 -7.54
N LEU A 57 22.31 -6.51 -7.81
CA LEU A 57 23.16 -5.84 -6.83
C LEU A 57 22.34 -5.28 -5.65
N ALA A 58 21.22 -4.61 -5.94
CA ALA A 58 20.32 -4.05 -4.94
C ALA A 58 19.68 -5.16 -4.08
N LYS A 59 19.26 -6.27 -4.70
CA LYS A 59 18.76 -7.45 -3.98
C LYS A 59 19.82 -8.03 -3.04
N LYS A 60 21.05 -8.23 -3.54
CA LYS A 60 22.17 -8.75 -2.75
C LYS A 60 22.49 -7.84 -1.56
N ALA A 61 22.66 -6.54 -1.81
CA ALA A 61 22.93 -5.56 -0.76
C ALA A 61 21.82 -5.55 0.31
N ARG A 62 20.54 -5.65 -0.11
CA ARG A 62 19.42 -5.72 0.83
C ARG A 62 19.40 -7.00 1.65
N GLN A 63 19.74 -8.15 1.05
CA GLN A 63 19.83 -9.42 1.78
C GLN A 63 20.96 -9.40 2.81
N GLU A 64 22.15 -8.95 2.42
CA GLU A 64 23.30 -8.79 3.32
C GLU A 64 22.94 -7.88 4.49
N TYR A 65 22.32 -6.75 4.20
CA TYR A 65 21.82 -5.82 5.20
C TYR A 65 20.84 -6.48 6.19
N ILE A 66 19.85 -7.22 5.69
CA ILE A 66 18.86 -7.89 6.55
C ILE A 66 19.55 -8.91 7.47
N ILE A 67 20.50 -9.68 6.93
CA ILE A 67 21.27 -10.66 7.69
C ILE A 67 22.08 -9.98 8.79
N GLU A 68 22.82 -8.93 8.46
CA GLU A 68 23.65 -8.20 9.43
C GLU A 68 22.81 -7.58 10.56
N VAL A 69 21.75 -6.86 10.21
CA VAL A 69 21.00 -6.08 11.19
C VAL A 69 20.02 -6.93 11.99
N PHE A 70 19.28 -7.84 11.36
CA PHE A 70 18.22 -8.58 12.06
C PHE A 70 18.67 -9.93 12.60
N TYR A 71 19.51 -10.66 11.85
CA TYR A 71 19.94 -12.00 12.27
C TYR A 71 21.20 -11.95 13.14
N LYS A 72 22.23 -11.23 12.70
CA LYS A 72 23.49 -11.10 13.46
C LYS A 72 23.40 -10.09 14.60
N LYS A 73 22.39 -9.21 14.61
CA LYS A 73 22.23 -8.12 15.59
C LYS A 73 23.51 -7.30 15.73
N SER A 74 24.25 -7.09 14.63
CA SER A 74 25.43 -6.25 14.69
C SER A 74 24.98 -4.83 15.08
N SER A 75 25.63 -4.26 16.09
CA SER A 75 25.24 -2.97 16.69
C SER A 75 25.49 -1.78 15.75
N VAL A 76 26.00 -2.02 14.54
CA VAL A 76 26.27 -1.00 13.53
C VAL A 76 24.96 -0.63 12.85
N LEU A 77 24.13 0.08 13.60
CA LEU A 77 22.94 0.73 13.09
C LEU A 77 23.38 1.91 12.22
N SER A 78 23.50 1.69 10.92
CA SER A 78 23.64 2.76 9.91
C SER A 78 22.34 3.52 9.65
N PHE A 79 21.26 3.19 10.36
CA PHE A 79 20.08 4.03 10.41
C PHE A 79 20.34 5.21 11.32
N LEU A 80 20.78 6.31 10.71
CA LEU A 80 20.32 7.60 11.20
C LEU A 80 18.78 7.52 11.27
N PRO A 81 18.16 7.80 12.43
CA PRO A 81 16.72 7.91 12.48
C PRO A 81 16.30 8.89 11.39
N ILE A 82 15.33 8.49 10.56
CA ILE A 82 14.79 9.38 9.53
C ILE A 82 14.33 10.63 10.29
N PRO A 83 14.92 11.81 10.03
CA PRO A 83 14.54 13.01 10.73
C PRO A 83 13.08 13.28 10.38
N ILE A 84 12.22 13.13 11.38
CA ILE A 84 10.82 13.48 11.25
C ILE A 84 10.66 14.97 11.57
N THR A 85 9.78 15.61 10.84
CA THR A 85 9.33 16.98 11.12
C THR A 85 8.55 17.03 12.42
N GLN A 86 8.45 18.22 13.04
CA GLN A 86 7.65 18.41 14.25
C GLN A 86 6.17 18.04 14.04
N GLN A 87 5.65 18.23 12.83
CA GLN A 87 4.28 17.85 12.47
C GLN A 87 4.07 16.33 12.49
N GLU A 88 5.01 15.56 11.95
CA GLU A 88 4.97 14.10 11.96
C GLU A 88 5.05 13.54 13.39
N ALA A 89 5.89 14.13 14.24
CA ALA A 89 5.96 13.75 15.66
C ALA A 89 4.64 13.99 16.40
N MET A 90 3.95 15.10 16.10
CA MET A 90 2.64 15.42 16.68
C MET A 90 1.55 14.44 16.22
N VAL A 91 1.50 14.08 14.93
CA VAL A 91 0.54 13.10 14.40
C VAL A 91 0.75 11.72 15.04
N GLU A 92 2.00 11.28 15.19
CA GLU A 92 2.33 10.00 15.84
C GLU A 92 1.86 9.98 17.31
N SER A 93 1.99 11.11 18.03
CA SER A 93 1.51 11.22 19.41
C SER A 93 -0.01 11.10 19.53
N ILE A 94 -0.76 11.70 18.60
CA ILE A 94 -2.22 11.59 18.52
C ILE A 94 -2.63 10.16 18.18
N HIS A 95 -1.93 9.51 17.25
CA HIS A 95 -2.22 8.13 16.86
C HIS A 95 -1.98 7.15 18.02
N LYS A 96 -0.90 7.36 18.80
CA LYS A 96 -0.64 6.59 20.04
C LYS A 96 -1.68 6.82 21.12
N GLN A 97 -2.28 8.01 21.19
CA GLN A 97 -3.36 8.29 22.13
C GLN A 97 -4.68 7.58 21.74
N CYS A 98 -4.87 7.29 20.45
CA CYS A 98 -6.08 6.67 19.91
C CYS A 98 -6.10 5.12 19.93
N TYR A 99 -5.11 4.44 20.53
CA TYR A 99 -5.11 2.97 20.68
C TYR A 99 -6.33 2.39 21.41
N GLY A 100 -7.18 3.22 22.04
CA GLY A 100 -8.42 2.81 22.69
C GLY A 100 -9.66 2.67 21.78
N ILE A 101 -9.62 3.12 20.52
CA ILE A 101 -10.86 3.29 19.71
C ILE A 101 -11.02 2.17 18.65
N GLY A 102 -10.02 1.31 18.46
CA GLY A 102 -9.98 0.30 17.39
C GLY A 102 -10.78 -0.99 17.61
N SER A 103 -11.38 -1.23 18.77
CA SER A 103 -12.18 -2.45 18.98
C SER A 103 -13.65 -2.19 18.64
N LYS A 104 -14.00 -2.22 17.34
CA LYS A 104 -15.37 -2.57 16.97
C LYS A 104 -15.59 -3.98 17.50
N ARG A 105 -16.25 -4.09 18.67
CA ARG A 105 -16.43 -5.36 19.40
C ARG A 105 -16.92 -6.40 18.40
N LYS A 106 -16.15 -7.48 18.23
CA LYS A 106 -16.44 -8.62 17.34
C LYS A 106 -17.91 -9.05 17.39
N SER A 107 -18.54 -8.95 18.56
CA SER A 107 -19.97 -9.21 18.79
C SER A 107 -20.91 -8.38 17.91
N LYS A 108 -20.63 -7.09 17.70
CA LYS A 108 -21.49 -6.20 16.89
C LYS A 108 -21.39 -6.54 15.40
N LEU A 109 -20.21 -6.94 14.93
CA LEU A 109 -20.02 -7.42 13.56
C LEU A 109 -20.72 -8.77 13.34
N LEU A 110 -20.61 -9.69 14.31
CA LEU A 110 -21.29 -10.98 14.25
C LEU A 110 -22.82 -10.83 14.21
N ALA A 111 -23.38 -9.90 14.99
CA ALA A 111 -24.81 -9.63 15.00
C ALA A 111 -25.31 -9.17 13.61
N ILE A 112 -24.59 -8.24 12.97
CA ILE A 112 -24.95 -7.74 11.63
C ILE A 112 -24.89 -8.86 10.57
N LEU A 113 -23.84 -9.69 10.61
CA LEU A 113 -23.72 -10.81 9.66
C LEU A 113 -24.84 -11.84 9.81
N GLN A 114 -25.29 -12.07 11.05
CA GLN A 114 -26.37 -13.00 11.34
C GLN A 114 -27.73 -12.45 10.90
N GLU A 115 -27.95 -11.15 11.06
CA GLU A 115 -29.14 -10.45 10.56
C GLU A 115 -29.23 -10.52 9.04
N VAL A 116 -28.14 -10.23 8.32
CA VAL A 116 -28.09 -10.35 6.84
C VAL A 116 -28.38 -11.78 6.37
N ARG A 117 -27.86 -12.79 7.07
CA ARG A 117 -28.13 -14.20 6.74
C ARG A 117 -29.61 -14.56 6.87
N ASN A 118 -30.28 -14.04 7.90
CA ASN A 118 -31.69 -14.32 8.14
C ASN A 118 -32.60 -13.64 7.11
N LEU A 119 -32.21 -12.47 6.59
CA LEU A 119 -32.95 -11.79 5.52
C LEU A 119 -32.92 -12.59 4.21
N GLN A 120 -31.80 -13.26 3.90
CA GLN A 120 -31.66 -14.08 2.69
C GLN A 120 -32.40 -15.42 2.74
N SER A 121 -32.95 -15.84 3.90
CA SER A 121 -33.69 -17.10 3.99
C SER A 121 -35.20 -16.96 3.77
N VAL A 122 -35.71 -15.73 3.58
CA VAL A 122 -37.16 -15.47 3.41
C VAL A 122 -37.61 -15.62 1.95
N ASP A 123 -36.69 -15.60 0.98
CA ASP A 123 -37.03 -15.60 -0.45
C ASP A 123 -37.22 -17.00 -1.07
N ASN A 124 -37.18 -18.09 -0.29
CA ASN A 124 -37.26 -19.46 -0.81
C ASN A 124 -38.60 -20.19 -0.54
N GLU A 125 -39.65 -19.50 -0.05
CA GLU A 125 -41.02 -20.05 0.00
C GLU A 125 -41.91 -19.38 -1.05
N LEU A 126 -41.74 -19.75 -2.32
CA LEU A 126 -42.81 -19.69 -3.32
C LEU A 126 -42.73 -20.97 -4.16
N ASP A 127 -43.17 -22.06 -3.53
CA ASP A 127 -43.52 -23.32 -4.19
C ASP A 127 -44.69 -23.12 -5.15
N ASP A 128 -44.53 -23.73 -6.33
CA ASP A 128 -45.55 -24.37 -7.17
C ASP A 128 -46.94 -23.72 -7.26
N ILE A 129 -47.19 -23.07 -8.40
CA ILE A 129 -48.53 -23.04 -9.00
C ILE A 129 -48.45 -23.73 -10.37
N ASP A 130 -48.93 -24.97 -10.37
CA ASP A 130 -49.26 -25.81 -11.50
C ASP A 130 -50.34 -25.10 -12.35
N VAL A 131 -50.10 -24.92 -13.66
CA VAL A 131 -51.12 -24.43 -14.60
C VAL A 131 -51.33 -25.51 -15.66
N VAL A 132 -52.45 -26.22 -15.49
CA VAL A 132 -53.12 -27.10 -16.46
C VAL A 132 -53.57 -26.32 -17.69
#